data_AF-A0A2A4JPD2-F1
#
_entry.id   AF-A0A2A4JPD2-F1
#
_cell.length_a   1.000
_cell.length_b   1.000
_cell.length_c   1.000
_cell.angle_alpha   90.00
_cell.angle_beta   90.00
_cell.angle_gamma   90.00
#
_symmetry.space_group_name_H-M   'P 1'
#
loop_
_entity.id
_entity.type
_entity.pdbx_description
1 polymer ?
#
loop_
_entity_poly.entity_id
_entity_poly.type
_entity_poly.pdbx_seq_one_letter_code
_entity_poly.pdbx_strand_id
1 'polypeptide(L)'
;MNILPKKRWHVRTKENIARVRKDEAEAAEKEKQEQLRVERADREARLQVLKQKSRQKLQEFGIDDEPKSKKEETIEHINLFANLEDAVKTTNKEHDHEVKEKKEEYEKKIGYLTYLGQDTNEALGKKNWYEVPPEARASGSTEIKDTYDKLVLKDKDGKPKIKEPDEKDGEIGWKKKQMIDPMNAFKHLHDYSYKDKKKRITKDVTEKKSKHKKKDKKHKKDDKEEKLRKLREARLKREQEERYRTQMFLKGLHNPSAPETVKDTGIKPKYNSQFNPELARQNYR
;
A
#
# COMPACT_ATOMS: atom_id res chain seq x y z
N MET A 1 -22.40 42.91 -3.89
CA MET A 1 -21.24 42.00 -3.67
C MET A 1 -21.11 41.05 -4.85
N ASN A 2 -19.90 40.84 -5.38
CA ASN A 2 -19.69 39.86 -6.45
C ASN A 2 -19.54 38.44 -5.86
N ILE A 3 -20.51 37.57 -6.13
CA ILE A 3 -20.52 36.19 -5.65
C ILE A 3 -19.94 35.19 -6.65
N LEU A 4 -19.68 35.61 -7.90
CA LEU A 4 -19.18 34.74 -8.98
C LEU A 4 -17.85 34.06 -8.61
N PRO A 5 -16.84 34.75 -8.04
CA PRO A 5 -15.56 34.14 -7.67
C PRO A 5 -15.67 32.99 -6.66
N LYS A 6 -16.77 32.93 -5.91
CA LYS A 6 -17.05 31.88 -4.91
C LYS A 6 -17.75 30.66 -5.52
N LYS A 7 -18.13 30.71 -6.80
CA LYS A 7 -18.82 29.62 -7.49
C LYS A 7 -17.82 28.75 -8.24
N ARG A 8 -17.93 27.43 -8.06
CA ARG A 8 -17.05 26.41 -8.66
C ARG A 8 -17.15 26.34 -10.18
N TRP A 9 -18.23 26.81 -10.78
CA TRP A 9 -18.43 26.86 -12.24
C TRP A 9 -17.88 28.14 -12.88
N HIS A 10 -17.38 29.11 -12.10
CA HIS A 10 -16.91 30.36 -12.68
C HIS A 10 -15.66 30.14 -13.53
N VAL A 11 -15.81 30.37 -14.84
CA VAL A 11 -14.80 30.14 -15.88
C VAL A 11 -13.45 30.83 -15.58
N ARG A 12 -13.47 32.03 -14.98
CA ARG A 12 -12.26 32.82 -14.72
C ARG A 12 -11.51 32.43 -13.44
N THR A 13 -11.97 31.42 -12.70
CA THR A 13 -11.21 30.94 -11.53
C THR A 13 -9.95 30.22 -12.00
N LYS A 14 -8.84 30.40 -11.27
CA LYS A 14 -7.54 29.80 -11.63
C LYS A 14 -7.64 28.29 -11.84
N GLU A 15 -8.46 27.61 -11.02
CA GLU A 15 -8.69 26.17 -11.12
C GLU A 15 -9.38 25.76 -12.41
N ASN A 16 -10.41 26.49 -12.85
CA ASN A 16 -11.14 26.14 -14.07
C ASN A 16 -10.31 26.45 -15.31
N ILE A 17 -9.58 27.56 -15.32
CA ILE A 17 -8.63 27.88 -16.40
C ILE A 17 -7.54 26.79 -16.48
N ALA A 18 -7.02 26.31 -15.35
CA ALA A 18 -6.03 25.23 -15.34
C ALA A 18 -6.58 23.90 -15.88
N ARG A 19 -7.85 23.57 -15.60
CA ARG A 19 -8.50 22.39 -16.20
C ARG A 19 -8.64 22.54 -17.71
N VAL A 20 -9.13 23.68 -18.19
CA VAL A 20 -9.24 23.96 -19.63
C VAL A 20 -7.87 23.85 -20.31
N ARG A 21 -6.82 24.45 -19.75
CA ARG A 21 -5.47 24.33 -20.31
C ARG A 21 -4.96 22.89 -20.34
N LYS A 22 -5.30 22.08 -19.34
CA LYS A 22 -4.92 20.66 -19.30
C LYS A 22 -5.63 19.88 -20.41
N ASP A 23 -6.93 20.11 -20.57
CA ASP A 23 -7.74 19.44 -21.59
C ASP A 23 -7.30 19.88 -23.00
N GLU A 24 -6.98 21.16 -23.20
CA GLU A 24 -6.40 21.71 -24.43
C GLU A 24 -5.02 21.10 -24.74
N ALA A 25 -4.16 20.98 -23.73
CA ALA A 25 -2.86 20.35 -23.88
C ALA A 25 -2.97 18.85 -24.22
N GLU A 26 -3.86 18.12 -23.55
CA GLU A 26 -4.11 16.70 -23.85
C GLU A 26 -4.69 16.51 -25.25
N ALA A 27 -5.59 17.39 -25.69
CA ALA A 27 -6.12 17.38 -27.05
C ALA A 27 -5.00 17.65 -28.08
N ALA A 28 -4.15 18.65 -27.83
CA ALA A 28 -3.04 18.99 -28.72
C ALA A 28 -1.98 17.87 -28.80
N GLU A 29 -1.71 17.16 -27.69
CA GLU A 29 -0.80 16.01 -27.69
C GLU A 29 -1.37 14.84 -28.49
N LYS A 30 -2.67 14.54 -28.35
CA LYS A 30 -3.34 13.49 -29.14
C LYS A 30 -3.33 13.80 -30.62
N GLU A 31 -3.62 15.05 -31.00
CA GLU A 31 -3.59 15.47 -32.40
C GLU A 31 -2.17 15.33 -33.00
N LYS A 32 -1.13 15.72 -32.24
CA LYS A 32 0.26 15.51 -32.67
C LYS A 32 0.61 14.04 -32.85
N GLN A 33 0.15 13.16 -31.95
CA GLN A 33 0.38 11.72 -32.07
C GLN A 33 -0.31 11.13 -33.31
N GLU A 34 -1.53 11.57 -33.60
CA GLU A 34 -2.26 11.18 -34.81
C GLU A 34 -1.57 11.68 -36.07
N GLN A 35 -1.13 12.93 -36.10
CA GLN A 35 -0.36 13.50 -37.20
C GLN A 35 0.93 12.71 -37.46
N LEU A 36 1.70 12.39 -36.42
CA LEU A 36 2.91 11.56 -36.54
C LEU A 36 2.59 10.16 -37.07
N ARG A 37 1.46 9.59 -36.67
CA ARG A 37 1.01 8.28 -37.17
C ARG A 37 0.65 8.33 -38.65
N VAL A 38 -0.07 9.39 -39.07
CA VAL A 38 -0.41 9.62 -40.48
C VAL A 38 0.85 9.84 -41.29
N GLU A 39 1.78 10.69 -40.86
CA GLU A 39 3.04 10.96 -41.57
C GLU A 39 3.89 9.68 -41.71
N ARG A 40 3.97 8.86 -40.66
CA ARG A 40 4.64 7.55 -40.74
C ARG A 40 3.96 6.65 -41.77
N ALA A 41 2.63 6.54 -41.73
CA ALA A 41 1.88 5.71 -42.67
C ALA A 41 2.06 6.20 -44.12
N ASP A 42 2.05 7.52 -44.36
CA ASP A 42 2.29 8.11 -45.67
C ASP A 42 3.71 7.82 -46.18
N ARG A 43 4.71 7.93 -45.31
CA ARG A 43 6.10 7.58 -45.63
C ARG A 43 6.24 6.10 -45.99
N GLU A 44 5.63 5.22 -45.20
CA GLU A 44 5.63 3.77 -45.44
C GLU A 44 4.91 3.41 -46.74
N ALA A 45 3.75 4.01 -47.01
CA ALA A 45 2.99 3.82 -48.24
C ALA A 45 3.79 4.29 -49.47
N ARG A 46 4.43 5.45 -49.40
CA ARG A 46 5.29 5.96 -50.49
C ARG A 46 6.46 5.02 -50.75
N LEU A 47 7.11 4.53 -49.69
CA LEU A 47 8.19 3.54 -49.83
C LEU A 47 7.69 2.22 -50.41
N GLN A 48 6.51 1.76 -50.00
CA GLN A 48 5.92 0.53 -50.52
C GLN A 48 5.63 0.64 -52.02
N VAL A 49 5.08 1.78 -52.47
CA VAL A 49 4.87 2.06 -53.91
C VAL A 49 6.20 2.04 -54.66
N LEU A 50 7.25 2.66 -54.12
CA LEU A 50 8.59 2.62 -54.75
C LEU A 50 9.16 1.20 -54.81
N LYS A 51 9.01 0.41 -53.74
CA LYS A 51 9.43 -1.00 -53.70
C LYS A 51 8.66 -1.86 -54.70
N GLN A 52 7.36 -1.63 -54.86
CA GLN A 52 6.55 -2.34 -55.86
C GLN A 52 6.99 -1.98 -57.27
N LYS A 53 7.21 -0.69 -57.57
CA LYS A 53 7.72 -0.23 -58.87
C LYS A 53 9.11 -0.80 -59.16
N SER A 54 10.01 -0.84 -58.19
CA SER A 54 11.35 -1.42 -58.39
C SER A 54 11.27 -2.92 -58.65
N ARG A 55 10.40 -3.65 -57.94
CA ARG A 55 10.15 -5.07 -58.18
C ARG A 55 9.59 -5.35 -59.57
N GLN A 56 8.60 -4.56 -60.01
CA GLN A 56 8.07 -4.67 -61.37
C GLN A 56 9.17 -4.43 -62.42
N LYS A 57 10.00 -3.41 -62.22
CA LYS A 57 11.13 -3.15 -63.11
C LYS A 57 12.12 -4.31 -63.14
N LEU A 58 12.48 -4.89 -61.99
CA LEU A 58 13.38 -6.06 -61.94
C LEU A 58 12.78 -7.28 -62.66
N GLN A 59 11.47 -7.51 -62.53
CA GLN A 59 10.74 -8.54 -63.26
C GLN A 59 10.78 -8.29 -64.78
N GLU A 60 10.63 -7.04 -65.23
CA GLU A 60 10.78 -6.68 -66.66
C GLU A 60 12.18 -7.00 -67.20
N PHE A 61 13.23 -6.91 -66.36
CA PHE A 61 14.60 -7.28 -66.71
C PHE A 61 14.90 -8.79 -66.51
N GLY A 62 13.90 -9.61 -66.20
CA GLY A 62 14.05 -11.06 -66.04
C GLY A 62 14.83 -11.49 -64.79
N ILE A 63 14.90 -10.62 -63.77
CA ILE A 63 15.54 -10.92 -62.48
C ILE A 63 14.42 -11.29 -61.51
N ASP A 64 14.20 -12.58 -61.32
CA ASP A 64 13.19 -13.08 -60.39
C ASP A 64 13.66 -12.93 -58.93
N ASP A 65 12.90 -12.13 -58.18
CA ASP A 65 13.06 -11.85 -56.74
C ASP A 65 12.43 -13.01 -55.94
N GLU A 66 12.91 -14.24 -56.15
CA GLU A 66 12.54 -15.43 -55.39
C GLU A 66 13.06 -15.30 -53.94
N PRO A 67 12.23 -15.44 -52.90
CA PRO A 67 12.67 -15.36 -51.51
C PRO A 67 13.48 -16.61 -51.16
N LYS A 68 14.73 -16.67 -51.64
CA LYS A 68 15.70 -17.70 -51.27
C LYS A 68 15.96 -17.59 -49.77
N SER A 69 15.37 -18.50 -49.02
CA SER A 69 15.85 -18.92 -47.70
C SER A 69 17.25 -19.50 -47.85
N LYS A 70 18.27 -18.64 -47.88
CA LYS A 70 19.67 -19.05 -47.80
C LYS A 70 20.36 -18.20 -46.75
N LYS A 71 20.65 -18.86 -45.63
CA LYS A 71 21.81 -18.55 -44.79
C LYS A 71 23.03 -18.55 -45.72
N GLU A 72 23.87 -17.52 -45.62
CA GLU A 72 25.33 -17.53 -45.70
C GLU A 72 25.87 -16.20 -46.22
N GLU A 73 26.84 -15.69 -45.46
CA GLU A 73 27.72 -14.54 -45.69
C GLU A 73 27.00 -13.18 -45.75
N THR A 74 27.02 -12.50 -44.60
CA THR A 74 26.74 -11.08 -44.50
C THR A 74 27.70 -10.34 -45.42
N ILE A 75 27.25 -10.01 -46.63
CA ILE A 75 27.82 -8.90 -47.38
C ILE A 75 27.56 -7.68 -46.49
N GLU A 76 28.54 -7.35 -45.68
CA GLU A 76 28.53 -6.15 -44.87
C GLU A 76 28.23 -4.98 -45.80
N HIS A 77 27.26 -4.15 -45.42
CA HIS A 77 26.87 -2.98 -46.19
C HIS A 77 28.13 -2.14 -46.42
N ILE A 78 28.55 -2.00 -47.68
CA ILE A 78 29.73 -1.19 -48.05
C ILE A 78 29.38 0.26 -47.71
N ASN A 79 29.82 0.72 -46.54
CA ASN A 79 29.68 2.11 -46.14
C ASN A 79 30.66 2.95 -46.96
N LEU A 80 30.22 3.41 -48.14
CA LEU A 80 30.95 4.38 -48.98
C LEU A 80 31.35 5.64 -48.20
N PHE A 81 30.69 5.92 -47.08
CA PHE A 81 30.90 7.09 -46.22
C PHE A 81 31.61 6.76 -44.89
N ALA A 82 32.03 5.53 -44.63
CA ALA A 82 32.76 5.19 -43.40
C ALA A 82 33.99 6.10 -43.22
N ASN A 83 34.73 6.32 -44.31
CA ASN A 83 35.89 7.21 -44.33
C ASN A 83 35.54 8.69 -44.13
N LEU A 84 34.29 9.12 -44.40
CA LEU A 84 33.85 10.50 -44.26
C LEU A 84 33.31 10.78 -42.85
N GLU A 85 32.57 9.84 -42.28
CA GLU A 85 32.08 9.89 -40.89
C GLU A 85 33.25 9.90 -39.88
N ASP A 86 34.29 9.12 -40.16
CA ASP A 86 35.51 9.12 -39.34
C ASP A 86 36.38 10.37 -39.54
N ALA A 87 36.29 11.04 -40.69
CA ALA A 87 37.06 12.24 -40.99
C ALA A 87 36.50 13.51 -40.31
N VAL A 88 35.20 13.55 -40.00
CA VAL A 88 34.54 14.69 -39.33
C VAL A 88 34.38 14.42 -37.81
N LYS A 89 35.38 13.78 -37.18
CA LYS A 89 35.46 13.64 -35.71
C LYS A 89 36.00 14.90 -35.01
N THR A 90 35.63 16.08 -35.52
CA THR A 90 35.87 17.35 -34.84
C THR A 90 34.56 17.88 -34.26
N THR A 91 33.88 17.03 -33.48
CA THR A 91 32.75 17.47 -32.68
C THR A 91 33.26 18.30 -31.50
N ASN A 92 32.53 19.36 -31.15
CA ASN A 92 32.83 20.14 -29.94
C ASN A 92 32.71 19.20 -28.74
N LYS A 93 33.80 19.06 -27.96
CA LYS A 93 33.85 18.21 -26.77
C LYS A 93 32.72 18.52 -25.78
N GLU A 94 32.28 19.77 -25.74
CA GLU A 94 31.15 20.21 -24.91
C GLU A 94 29.83 19.60 -25.38
N HIS A 95 29.62 19.47 -26.69
CA HIS A 95 28.39 18.90 -27.25
C HIS A 95 28.27 17.41 -26.95
N ASP A 96 29.36 16.66 -27.08
CA ASP A 96 29.37 15.23 -26.76
C ASP A 96 29.16 14.98 -25.27
N HIS A 97 29.67 15.87 -24.42
CA HIS A 97 29.41 15.84 -22.98
C HIS A 97 27.93 16.11 -22.66
N GLU A 98 27.34 17.14 -23.27
CA GLU A 98 25.94 17.51 -23.07
C GLU A 98 25.00 16.39 -23.53
N VAL A 99 25.29 15.74 -24.66
CA VAL A 99 24.52 14.60 -25.15
C VAL A 99 24.61 13.41 -24.19
N LYS A 100 25.80 13.15 -23.63
CA LYS A 100 26.00 12.08 -22.65
C LYS A 100 25.26 12.36 -21.34
N GLU A 101 25.33 13.59 -20.83
CA GLU A 101 24.60 14.01 -19.62
C GLU A 101 23.08 13.88 -19.83
N LYS A 102 22.55 14.37 -20.96
CA LYS A 102 21.13 14.23 -21.30
C LYS A 102 20.68 12.77 -21.35
N LYS A 103 21.53 11.88 -21.88
CA LYS A 103 21.26 10.44 -21.90
C LYS A 103 21.26 9.85 -20.50
N GLU A 104 22.26 10.17 -19.68
CA GLU A 104 22.33 9.72 -18.29
C GLU A 104 21.17 10.24 -17.45
N GLU A 105 20.74 11.49 -17.63
CA GLU A 105 19.56 12.05 -16.97
C GLU A 105 18.28 11.34 -17.37
N TYR A 106 18.11 11.04 -18.65
CA TYR A 106 16.98 10.27 -19.16
C TYR A 106 16.97 8.85 -18.59
N GLU A 107 18.12 8.18 -18.59
CA GLU A 107 18.30 6.85 -18.01
C GLU A 107 18.08 6.85 -16.49
N LYS A 108 18.56 7.86 -15.77
CA LYS A 108 18.28 8.07 -14.34
C LYS A 108 16.78 8.28 -14.10
N LYS A 109 16.13 9.10 -14.94
CA LYS A 109 14.70 9.42 -14.84
C LYS A 109 13.81 8.21 -15.10
N ILE A 110 14.24 7.31 -15.97
CA ILE A 110 13.54 6.04 -16.27
C ILE A 110 13.94 4.92 -15.30
N GLY A 111 15.02 5.10 -14.54
CA GLY A 111 15.54 4.09 -13.61
C GLY A 111 16.38 3.01 -14.29
N TYR A 112 16.87 3.25 -15.52
CA TYR A 112 17.84 2.38 -16.19
C TYR A 112 19.24 2.55 -15.61
N LEU A 113 19.60 3.79 -15.25
CA LEU A 113 20.89 4.13 -14.64
C LEU A 113 20.68 4.55 -13.18
N THR A 114 20.98 3.66 -12.25
CA THR A 114 20.93 3.93 -10.80
C THR A 114 22.35 3.82 -10.23
N TYR A 115 22.93 4.94 -9.79
CA TYR A 115 24.20 4.87 -9.09
C TYR A 115 23.96 4.49 -7.63
N LEU A 116 24.58 3.39 -7.22
CA LEU A 116 24.58 2.94 -5.84
C LEU A 116 25.20 4.02 -4.95
N GLY A 117 24.45 4.52 -3.98
CA GLY A 117 24.94 5.53 -3.04
C GLY A 117 24.50 6.97 -3.31
N GLN A 118 23.81 7.29 -4.41
CA GLN A 118 23.34 8.67 -4.69
C GLN A 118 22.26 9.16 -3.72
N ASP A 119 21.39 8.25 -3.26
CA ASP A 119 20.29 8.56 -2.33
C ASP A 119 20.65 8.30 -0.86
N THR A 120 21.92 8.02 -0.54
CA THR A 120 22.29 7.84 0.86
C THR A 120 22.20 9.18 1.59
N ASN A 121 21.72 9.14 2.83
CA ASN A 121 21.58 10.33 3.67
C ASN A 121 22.94 11.03 3.87
N GLU A 122 24.05 10.27 3.85
CA GLU A 122 25.43 10.80 3.87
C GLU A 122 25.76 11.63 2.63
N ALA A 123 25.46 11.14 1.43
CA ALA A 123 25.71 11.87 0.18
C ALA A 123 24.84 13.13 0.05
N LEU A 124 23.61 13.07 0.57
CA LEU A 124 22.65 14.18 0.57
C LEU A 124 22.87 15.17 1.73
N GLY A 125 23.79 14.90 2.66
CA GLY A 125 24.00 15.68 3.88
C GLY A 125 22.77 15.73 4.80
N LYS A 126 21.83 14.79 4.63
CA LYS A 126 20.63 14.68 5.46
C LYS A 126 20.97 13.85 6.69
N LYS A 127 20.49 14.28 7.86
CA LYS A 127 20.62 13.47 9.07
C LYS A 127 19.66 12.29 9.03
N ASN A 128 20.11 11.15 9.53
CA ASN A 128 19.27 9.97 9.64
C ASN A 128 18.17 10.18 10.68
N TRP A 129 17.04 9.49 10.52
CA TRP A 129 15.89 9.57 11.45
C TRP A 129 16.23 9.18 12.89
N TYR A 130 17.30 8.41 13.10
CA TYR A 130 17.80 8.04 14.42
C TYR A 130 18.78 9.06 15.03
N GLU A 131 19.36 9.96 14.21
CA GLU A 131 20.24 11.03 14.69
C GLU A 131 19.45 12.26 15.16
N VAL A 132 18.26 12.47 14.59
CA VAL A 132 17.37 13.59 14.94
C VAL A 132 16.13 13.05 15.65
N PRO A 133 15.97 13.28 16.97
CA PRO A 133 14.73 12.93 17.65
C PRO A 133 13.56 13.72 17.03
N PRO A 134 12.38 13.10 16.86
CA PRO A 134 11.21 13.77 16.28
C PRO A 134 10.90 15.09 16.99
N GLU A 135 10.55 16.13 16.23
CA GLU A 135 10.27 17.49 16.77
C GLU A 135 9.24 17.48 17.90
N ALA A 136 8.24 16.60 17.82
CA ALA A 136 7.24 16.40 18.87
C ALA A 136 7.83 16.01 20.24
N ARG A 137 9.02 15.39 20.28
CA ARG A 137 9.74 15.09 21.52
C ARG A 137 10.61 16.25 21.99
N ALA A 138 11.10 17.10 21.08
CA ALA A 138 11.93 18.25 21.40
C ALA A 138 11.09 19.43 21.93
N SER A 139 9.91 19.68 21.36
CA SER A 139 9.00 20.75 21.77
C SER A 139 8.27 20.46 23.08
N GLY A 140 8.15 19.19 23.47
CA GLY A 140 7.48 18.78 24.70
C GLY A 140 8.27 19.06 25.99
N SER A 141 9.49 19.61 25.94
CA SER A 141 10.35 19.69 27.14
C SER A 141 9.74 20.50 28.31
N THR A 142 8.86 21.47 28.01
CA THR A 142 8.12 22.24 29.03
C THR A 142 6.89 21.48 29.53
N GLU A 143 6.09 20.92 28.64
CA GLU A 143 4.91 20.11 28.99
C GLU A 143 5.28 18.80 29.72
N ILE A 144 6.43 18.21 29.39
CA ILE A 144 6.98 17.01 30.03
C ILE A 144 7.42 17.33 31.46
N LYS A 145 7.98 18.52 31.72
CA LYS A 145 8.29 18.99 33.08
C LYS A 145 7.01 19.25 33.88
N ASP A 146 6.02 19.91 33.27
CA ASP A 146 4.74 20.19 33.91
C ASP A 146 3.93 18.92 34.23
N THR A 147 4.03 17.89 33.38
CA THR A 147 3.40 16.59 33.64
C THR A 147 4.17 15.80 34.68
N TYR A 148 5.51 15.84 34.67
CA TYR A 148 6.33 15.24 35.73
C TYR A 148 6.00 15.85 37.10
N ASP A 149 5.93 17.17 37.22
CA ASP A 149 5.60 17.87 38.47
C ASP A 149 4.18 17.62 38.98
N LYS A 150 3.25 17.23 38.08
CA LYS A 150 1.87 16.80 38.41
C LYS A 150 1.78 15.32 38.80
N LEU A 151 2.62 14.46 38.22
CA LEU A 151 2.62 13.01 38.45
C LEU A 151 3.45 12.60 39.69
N VAL A 152 4.40 13.44 40.11
CA VAL A 152 5.14 13.22 41.35
C VAL A 152 4.22 13.49 42.54
N LEU A 153 3.88 12.41 43.25
CA LEU A 153 3.20 12.50 44.55
C LEU A 153 4.05 13.34 45.50
N LYS A 154 3.51 14.46 45.95
CA LYS A 154 4.13 15.35 46.94
C LYS A 154 3.57 15.02 48.32
N ASP A 155 4.43 15.09 49.33
CA ASP A 155 3.97 15.00 50.72
C ASP A 155 3.27 16.31 51.15
N LYS A 156 2.68 16.35 52.35
CA LYS A 156 1.92 17.52 52.84
C LYS A 156 2.75 18.81 52.87
N ASP A 157 4.08 18.68 52.94
CA ASP A 157 5.05 19.79 52.94
C ASP A 157 5.56 20.17 51.52
N GLY A 158 4.95 19.63 50.46
CA GLY A 158 5.25 20.00 49.06
C GLY A 158 6.53 19.40 48.46
N LYS A 159 7.29 18.63 49.25
CA LYS A 159 8.48 17.91 48.77
C LYS A 159 8.10 16.66 47.97
N PRO A 160 8.86 16.30 46.92
CA PRO A 160 8.61 15.10 46.14
C PRO A 160 8.79 13.86 47.03
N LYS A 161 7.78 12.99 47.07
CA LYS A 161 7.80 11.77 47.87
C LYS A 161 8.76 10.76 47.26
N ILE A 162 9.90 10.55 47.91
CA ILE A 162 10.89 9.55 47.49
C ILE A 162 10.27 8.17 47.71
N LYS A 163 10.02 7.43 46.63
CA LYS A 163 9.65 6.01 46.74
C LYS A 163 10.91 5.23 47.05
N GLU A 164 10.94 4.56 48.19
CA GLU A 164 12.01 3.61 48.48
C GLU A 164 12.02 2.53 47.39
N PRO A 165 13.20 2.21 46.83
CA PRO A 165 13.32 1.13 45.88
C PRO A 165 12.86 -0.17 46.54
N ASP A 166 12.07 -0.96 45.81
CA ASP A 166 11.54 -2.23 46.29
C ASP A 166 12.63 -3.28 46.25
N GLU A 167 13.56 -3.20 47.20
CA GLU A 167 14.72 -4.08 47.32
C GLU A 167 14.54 -5.05 48.48
N LYS A 168 14.70 -6.33 48.19
CA LYS A 168 14.78 -7.38 49.20
C LYS A 168 15.87 -8.36 48.80
N ASP A 169 16.79 -8.65 49.73
CA ASP A 169 17.90 -9.59 49.52
C ASP A 169 18.77 -9.27 48.28
N GLY A 170 18.97 -7.97 47.99
CA GLY A 170 19.75 -7.48 46.84
C GLY A 170 18.99 -7.48 45.50
N GLU A 171 17.72 -7.89 45.49
CA GLU A 171 16.89 -7.88 44.28
C GLU A 171 15.98 -6.64 44.19
N ILE A 172 16.11 -5.88 43.09
CA ILE A 172 15.25 -4.74 42.76
C ILE A 172 13.92 -5.23 42.18
N GLY A 173 12.81 -4.63 42.64
CA GLY A 173 11.46 -4.91 42.16
C GLY A 173 10.86 -6.23 42.67
N TRP A 174 11.32 -6.69 43.85
CA TRP A 174 10.95 -7.97 44.44
C TRP A 174 9.44 -8.25 44.42
N LYS A 175 8.60 -7.30 44.87
CA LYS A 175 7.14 -7.49 44.94
C LYS A 175 6.54 -7.68 43.55
N LYS A 176 7.02 -6.95 42.54
CA LYS A 176 6.51 -7.07 41.17
C LYS A 176 6.86 -8.43 40.58
N LYS A 177 8.07 -8.93 40.83
CA LYS A 177 8.48 -10.29 40.43
C LYS A 177 7.60 -11.35 41.08
N GLN A 178 7.34 -11.21 42.38
CA GLN A 178 6.43 -12.09 43.12
C GLN A 178 4.99 -12.08 42.55
N MET A 179 4.49 -10.92 42.10
CA MET A 179 3.15 -10.85 41.49
C MET A 179 3.08 -11.51 40.10
N ILE A 180 4.17 -11.49 39.34
CA ILE A 180 4.25 -12.04 37.98
C ILE A 180 4.55 -13.55 38.01
N ASP A 181 5.07 -14.06 39.12
CA ASP A 181 5.36 -15.48 39.28
C ASP A 181 4.06 -16.32 39.25
N PRO A 182 3.89 -17.22 38.26
CA PRO A 182 2.72 -18.08 38.18
C PRO A 182 2.57 -18.98 39.41
N MET A 183 3.65 -19.35 40.10
CA MET A 183 3.59 -20.16 41.32
C MET A 183 2.84 -19.44 42.45
N ASN A 184 2.96 -18.11 42.53
CA ASN A 184 2.21 -17.30 43.50
C ASN A 184 0.71 -17.25 43.18
N ALA A 185 0.32 -17.28 41.89
CA ALA A 185 -1.08 -17.34 41.50
C ALA A 185 -1.76 -18.63 42.00
N PHE A 186 -1.01 -19.73 42.10
CA PHE A 186 -1.51 -21.02 42.59
C PHE A 186 -1.49 -21.17 44.12
N LYS A 187 -0.88 -20.24 44.89
CA LYS A 187 -0.89 -20.30 46.36
C LYS A 187 -2.31 -20.25 46.93
N HIS A 188 -3.20 -19.46 46.33
CA HIS A 188 -4.61 -19.41 46.72
C HIS A 188 -5.35 -20.75 46.52
N LEU A 189 -4.89 -21.62 45.60
CA LEU A 189 -5.48 -22.96 45.41
C LEU A 189 -5.05 -23.95 46.50
N HIS A 190 -3.86 -23.77 47.09
CA HIS A 190 -3.36 -24.67 48.15
C HIS A 190 -4.03 -24.43 49.52
N ASP A 191 -4.57 -23.24 49.76
CA ASP A 191 -5.28 -22.90 51.01
C ASP A 191 -6.60 -23.67 51.21
N TYR A 192 -7.14 -24.30 50.16
CA TYR A 192 -8.34 -25.12 50.25
C TYR A 192 -8.12 -26.49 50.92
N SER A 193 -6.87 -26.98 51.00
CA SER A 193 -6.56 -28.30 51.56
C SER A 193 -6.50 -28.31 53.09
N TYR A 194 -6.15 -27.18 53.72
CA TYR A 194 -5.91 -27.14 55.17
C TYR A 194 -7.09 -26.62 56.00
N LYS A 195 -8.01 -25.83 55.41
CA LYS A 195 -9.17 -25.27 56.13
C LYS A 195 -10.37 -26.21 56.25
N ASP A 196 -10.47 -27.24 55.41
CA ASP A 196 -11.60 -28.18 55.43
C ASP A 196 -11.53 -29.23 56.56
N LYS A 197 -10.35 -29.47 57.15
CA LYS A 197 -10.22 -30.39 58.30
C LYS A 197 -10.74 -29.81 59.63
N LYS A 198 -10.81 -28.48 59.79
CA LYS A 198 -11.34 -27.85 61.03
C LYS A 198 -12.86 -27.64 61.03
N LYS A 199 -13.54 -27.71 59.89
CA LYS A 199 -15.01 -27.48 59.79
C LYS A 199 -15.87 -28.74 59.86
N ARG A 200 -15.28 -29.94 59.83
CA ARG A 200 -16.03 -31.21 59.86
C ARG A 200 -16.47 -31.68 61.25
N ILE A 201 -16.05 -31.01 62.34
CA ILE A 201 -16.41 -31.42 63.70
C ILE A 201 -17.75 -30.82 64.18
N THR A 202 -18.33 -29.83 63.49
CA THR A 202 -19.45 -29.04 64.07
C THR A 202 -20.74 -28.97 63.27
N LYS A 203 -20.99 -29.89 62.32
CA LYS A 203 -22.29 -29.91 61.60
C LYS A 203 -22.80 -31.32 61.33
N ASP A 204 -23.05 -32.07 62.40
CA ASP A 204 -24.24 -32.90 62.44
C ASP A 204 -25.37 -32.01 62.97
N VAL A 205 -26.37 -31.79 62.14
CA VAL A 205 -27.78 -31.49 62.46
C VAL A 205 -28.39 -30.80 61.23
N THR A 206 -29.48 -31.39 60.76
CA THR A 206 -30.43 -30.96 59.72
C THR A 206 -30.16 -31.37 58.26
N GLU A 207 -30.54 -32.62 57.98
CA GLU A 207 -31.18 -32.97 56.71
C GLU A 207 -32.47 -32.17 56.53
N LYS A 208 -32.63 -31.50 55.39
CA LYS A 208 -33.79 -31.56 54.46
C LYS A 208 -33.79 -30.35 53.51
N LYS A 209 -34.00 -30.66 52.21
CA LYS A 209 -34.40 -29.81 51.05
C LYS A 209 -33.30 -29.52 50.00
N SER A 210 -33.42 -30.13 48.81
CA SER A 210 -33.85 -29.41 47.58
C SER A 210 -33.77 -30.28 46.31
N LYS A 211 -34.93 -30.78 45.87
CA LYS A 211 -35.13 -31.44 44.56
C LYS A 211 -35.13 -30.45 43.36
N HIS A 212 -34.68 -29.20 43.54
CA HIS A 212 -34.86 -28.13 42.54
C HIS A 212 -33.73 -28.03 41.49
N LYS A 213 -32.56 -28.66 41.68
CA LYS A 213 -31.40 -28.50 40.78
C LYS A 213 -31.48 -29.23 39.42
N LYS A 214 -32.48 -30.10 39.18
CA LYS A 214 -32.57 -30.86 37.91
C LYS A 214 -33.25 -30.09 36.77
N LYS A 215 -34.14 -29.13 37.06
CA LYS A 215 -34.84 -28.34 36.01
C LYS A 215 -33.94 -27.27 35.38
N ASP A 216 -33.16 -26.56 36.19
CA ASP A 216 -32.22 -25.51 35.70
C ASP A 216 -31.10 -26.04 34.80
N LYS A 217 -30.66 -27.29 35.02
CA LYS A 217 -29.66 -27.92 34.15
C LYS A 217 -30.21 -28.28 32.76
N LYS A 218 -31.52 -28.56 32.64
CA LYS A 218 -32.16 -28.91 31.37
C LYS A 218 -32.36 -27.67 30.49
N HIS A 219 -32.92 -26.60 31.05
CA HIS A 219 -33.09 -25.32 30.32
C HIS A 219 -31.76 -24.76 29.80
N LYS A 220 -30.69 -24.80 30.62
CA LYS A 220 -29.34 -24.38 30.18
C LYS A 220 -28.74 -25.23 29.06
N LYS A 221 -29.25 -26.43 28.80
CA LYS A 221 -28.79 -27.29 27.70
C LYS A 221 -29.53 -26.96 26.41
N ASP A 222 -30.84 -26.79 26.50
CA ASP A 222 -31.69 -26.44 25.36
C ASP A 222 -31.31 -25.06 24.79
N ASP A 223 -31.04 -24.06 25.65
CA ASP A 223 -30.55 -22.73 25.24
C ASP A 223 -29.19 -22.79 24.51
N LYS A 224 -28.32 -23.74 24.91
CA LYS A 224 -27.03 -23.94 24.26
C LYS A 224 -27.20 -24.58 22.90
N GLU A 225 -28.10 -25.54 22.76
CA GLU A 225 -28.41 -26.21 21.49
C GLU A 225 -29.04 -25.23 20.49
N GLU A 226 -29.97 -24.37 20.92
CA GLU A 226 -30.52 -23.31 20.08
C GLU A 226 -29.45 -22.29 19.66
N LYS A 227 -28.57 -21.88 20.58
CA LYS A 227 -27.45 -20.99 20.27
C LYS A 227 -26.50 -21.62 19.26
N LEU A 228 -26.21 -22.91 19.42
CA LEU A 228 -25.36 -23.66 18.49
C LEU A 228 -26.00 -23.79 17.10
N ARG A 229 -27.33 -24.00 17.05
CA ARG A 229 -28.10 -24.08 15.82
C ARG A 229 -28.08 -22.76 15.05
N LYS A 230 -28.30 -21.63 15.73
CA LYS A 230 -28.16 -20.29 15.13
C LYS A 230 -26.76 -20.04 14.57
N LEU A 231 -25.71 -20.49 15.27
CA LEU A 231 -24.32 -20.38 14.78
C LEU A 231 -24.06 -21.25 13.54
N ARG A 232 -24.67 -22.44 13.46
CA ARG A 232 -24.58 -23.31 12.27
C ARG A 232 -25.32 -22.72 11.08
N GLU A 233 -26.53 -22.20 11.28
CA GLU A 233 -27.31 -21.53 10.24
C GLU A 233 -26.59 -20.29 9.72
N ALA A 234 -26.01 -19.48 10.60
CA ALA A 234 -25.19 -18.34 10.22
C ALA A 234 -23.92 -18.73 9.44
N ARG A 235 -23.26 -19.83 9.82
CA ARG A 235 -22.14 -20.38 9.05
C ARG A 235 -22.59 -20.83 7.65
N LEU A 236 -23.67 -21.61 7.57
CA LEU A 236 -24.17 -22.14 6.29
C LEU A 236 -24.55 -21.01 5.34
N LYS A 237 -25.17 -19.95 5.86
CA LYS A 237 -25.53 -18.76 5.08
C LYS A 237 -24.28 -18.05 4.54
N ARG A 238 -23.22 -17.91 5.35
CA ARG A 238 -21.95 -17.34 4.92
C ARG A 238 -21.28 -18.19 3.84
N GLU A 239 -21.26 -19.51 4.02
CA GLU A 239 -20.73 -20.44 3.01
C GLU A 239 -21.53 -20.38 1.70
N GLN A 240 -22.86 -20.22 1.76
CA GLN A 240 -23.70 -20.03 0.58
C GLN A 240 -23.43 -18.70 -0.12
N GLU A 241 -23.29 -17.60 0.63
CA GLU A 241 -22.95 -16.28 0.08
C GLU A 241 -21.57 -16.28 -0.58
N GLU A 242 -20.57 -16.91 0.05
CA GLU A 242 -19.23 -17.07 -0.53
C GLU A 242 -19.26 -17.98 -1.78
N ARG A 243 -20.01 -19.10 -1.75
CA ARG A 243 -20.21 -19.96 -2.92
C ARG A 243 -20.92 -19.25 -4.06
N TYR A 244 -21.91 -18.40 -3.77
CA TYR A 244 -22.58 -17.60 -4.78
C TYR A 244 -21.63 -16.56 -5.38
N ARG A 245 -20.84 -15.90 -4.53
CA ARG A 245 -19.83 -14.94 -4.97
C ARG A 245 -18.75 -15.58 -5.85
N THR A 246 -18.27 -16.77 -5.48
CA THR A 246 -17.31 -17.52 -6.30
C THR A 246 -17.93 -18.03 -7.59
N GLN A 247 -19.18 -18.49 -7.58
CA GLN A 247 -19.89 -18.86 -8.80
C GLN A 247 -20.09 -17.67 -9.74
N MET A 248 -20.47 -16.50 -9.21
CA MET A 248 -20.60 -15.27 -10.02
C MET A 248 -19.26 -14.87 -10.64
N PHE A 249 -18.18 -14.91 -9.86
CA PHE A 249 -16.82 -14.65 -10.36
C PHE A 249 -16.40 -15.64 -11.46
N LEU A 250 -16.64 -16.94 -11.24
CA LEU A 250 -16.35 -17.99 -12.23
C LEU A 250 -17.19 -17.85 -13.51
N LYS A 251 -18.46 -17.46 -13.39
CA LYS A 251 -19.33 -17.15 -14.53
C LYS A 251 -18.84 -15.93 -15.31
N GLY A 252 -18.31 -14.91 -14.61
CA GLY A 252 -17.65 -13.76 -15.23
C GLY A 252 -16.37 -14.13 -15.99
N LEU A 253 -15.61 -15.13 -15.52
CA LEU A 253 -14.43 -15.65 -16.23
C LEU A 253 -14.78 -16.43 -17.52
N HIS A 254 -15.93 -17.09 -17.56
CA HIS A 254 -16.31 -17.96 -18.68
C HIS A 254 -17.01 -17.23 -19.83
N ASN A 255 -17.24 -15.92 -19.70
CA ASN A 255 -17.91 -15.11 -20.72
C ASN A 255 -16.98 -13.96 -21.16
N PRO A 256 -16.17 -14.12 -22.23
CA PRO A 256 -15.24 -13.08 -22.68
C PRO A 256 -15.94 -11.93 -23.44
N SER A 257 -17.23 -11.71 -23.22
CA SER A 257 -18.01 -10.65 -23.87
C SER A 257 -18.82 -9.88 -22.85
N ALA A 258 -18.17 -8.93 -22.17
CA ALA A 258 -18.73 -7.63 -21.80
C ALA A 258 -17.70 -6.86 -20.95
N PRO A 259 -17.20 -5.71 -21.41
CA PRO A 259 -16.52 -4.79 -20.51
C PRO A 259 -17.58 -4.24 -19.53
N GLU A 260 -17.55 -4.69 -18.27
CA GLU A 260 -18.29 -4.02 -17.21
C GLU A 260 -17.72 -2.61 -17.09
N THR A 261 -18.52 -1.64 -17.52
CA THR A 261 -18.28 -0.22 -17.29
C THR A 261 -18.10 -0.01 -15.79
N VAL A 262 -16.86 0.19 -15.36
CA VAL A 262 -16.55 0.70 -14.03
C VAL A 262 -17.29 2.03 -13.92
N LYS A 263 -18.42 2.04 -13.22
CA LYS A 263 -19.15 3.28 -12.93
C LYS A 263 -18.25 4.11 -12.05
N ASP A 264 -17.53 5.02 -12.68
CA ASP A 264 -16.70 5.99 -12.01
C ASP A 264 -17.65 6.89 -11.21
N THR A 265 -17.82 6.59 -9.93
CA THR A 265 -18.77 7.32 -9.06
C THR A 265 -18.35 8.77 -8.80
N GLY A 266 -17.25 9.24 -9.43
CA GLY A 266 -16.71 10.60 -9.33
C GLY A 266 -16.17 10.95 -7.96
N ILE A 267 -16.32 10.07 -6.97
CA ILE A 267 -15.99 10.34 -5.57
C ILE A 267 -14.75 9.55 -5.19
N LYS A 268 -13.62 10.26 -5.11
CA LYS A 268 -12.35 9.69 -4.62
C LYS A 268 -12.46 9.47 -3.10
N PRO A 269 -12.30 8.23 -2.60
CA PRO A 269 -12.34 7.97 -1.17
C PRO A 269 -11.18 8.69 -0.47
N LYS A 270 -11.47 9.30 0.69
CA LYS A 270 -10.48 10.08 1.46
C LYS A 270 -9.41 9.21 2.13
N TYR A 271 -9.68 7.92 2.27
CA TYR A 271 -8.81 6.94 2.91
C TYR A 271 -8.62 5.73 1.99
N ASN A 272 -7.46 5.08 2.09
CA ASN A 272 -7.17 3.86 1.35
C ASN A 272 -8.10 2.73 1.83
N SER A 273 -8.81 2.12 0.87
CA SER A 273 -9.81 1.08 1.10
C SER A 273 -9.24 -0.21 1.70
N GLN A 274 -7.94 -0.47 1.55
CA GLN A 274 -7.29 -1.64 2.14
C GLN A 274 -7.11 -1.51 3.66
N PHE A 275 -6.91 -0.30 4.16
CA PHE A 275 -6.60 -0.07 5.57
C PHE A 275 -7.82 0.40 6.36
N ASN A 276 -8.67 1.25 5.75
CA ASN A 276 -9.86 1.81 6.39
C ASN A 276 -11.11 1.62 5.51
N PRO A 277 -11.60 0.37 5.33
CA PRO A 277 -12.68 0.05 4.40
C PRO A 277 -14.01 0.73 4.75
N GLU A 278 -14.32 0.87 6.05
CA GLU A 278 -15.54 1.54 6.52
C GLU A 278 -15.54 3.04 6.16
N LEU A 279 -14.42 3.73 6.39
CA LEU A 279 -14.29 5.16 6.08
C LEU A 279 -14.20 5.44 4.58
N ALA A 280 -13.59 4.52 3.82
CA ALA A 280 -13.54 4.61 2.36
C ALA A 280 -14.94 4.43 1.72
N ARG A 281 -15.87 3.79 2.42
CA ARG A 281 -17.25 3.53 1.98
C ARG A 281 -18.27 4.61 2.37
N GLN A 282 -17.92 5.54 3.25
CA GLN A 282 -18.86 6.58 3.72
C GLN A 282 -19.32 7.56 2.64
N ASN A 283 -18.63 7.57 1.50
CA ASN A 283 -18.90 8.49 0.40
C ASN A 283 -19.91 7.95 -0.63
N TYR A 284 -20.40 6.72 -0.46
CA TYR A 284 -21.45 6.13 -1.31
C TYR A 284 -22.80 6.31 -0.61
N ARG A 285 -23.44 7.47 -0.79
CA ARG A 285 -24.85 7.68 -0.41
C ARG A 285 -25.62 8.21 -1.60
#